data_AF-A0A2G9XQ14-F1
#
_entry.id   AF-A0A2G9XQ14-F1
#
_cell.length_a   1.000
_cell.length_b   1.000
_cell.length_c   1.000
_cell.angle_alpha   90.00
_cell.angle_beta   90.00
_cell.angle_gamma   90.00
#
_symmetry.space_group_name_H-M   'P 1'
#
loop_
_entity.id
_entity.type
_entity.pdbx_description
1 polymer ?
#
loop_
_entity_poly.entity_id
_entity_poly.type
_entity_poly.pdbx_seq_one_letter_code
_entity_poly.pdbx_strand_id
1 'polypeptide(L)'
;TLIEIIITLVIVSILVSMLYSYFGTAITRSAEPLSRMGNALALQRVMENITADYRSLYNASTRQYDLATLATRIGAEGTSQNTNYGQYAVVEKHYIKYDPSLPGVAAETVAASGDPQNLLKVTVKNTIGETLTLLFSQS
;
A
#
# COMPACT_ATOMS: atom_id res chain seq x y z
N THR A 1 -52.37 -7.99 -35.49
CA THR A 1 -52.50 -9.35 -34.92
C THR A 1 -52.08 -9.30 -33.46
N LEU A 2 -53.03 -9.47 -32.52
CA LEU A 2 -52.77 -9.32 -31.07
C LEU A 2 -51.78 -10.38 -30.56
N ILE A 3 -51.86 -11.60 -31.09
CA ILE A 3 -50.95 -12.71 -30.77
C ILE A 3 -49.49 -12.43 -31.20
N GLU A 4 -49.28 -11.72 -32.31
CA GLU A 4 -47.95 -11.40 -32.84
C GLU A 4 -47.22 -10.39 -31.94
N ILE A 5 -47.96 -9.42 -31.39
CA ILE A 5 -47.43 -8.47 -30.42
C ILE A 5 -47.03 -9.19 -29.12
N ILE A 6 -47.83 -10.16 -28.66
CA ILE A 6 -47.49 -10.94 -27.46
C ILE A 6 -46.22 -11.78 -27.68
N ILE A 7 -46.13 -12.46 -28.83
CA ILE A 7 -44.97 -13.32 -29.15
C ILE A 7 -43.68 -12.49 -29.26
N THR A 8 -43.73 -11.33 -29.90
CA THR A 8 -42.54 -10.45 -30.00
C THR A 8 -42.10 -9.92 -28.64
N LEU A 9 -43.03 -9.56 -27.74
CA LEU A 9 -42.73 -9.12 -26.38
C LEU A 9 -42.07 -10.24 -25.53
N VAL A 10 -42.54 -11.47 -25.67
CA VAL A 10 -41.96 -12.63 -24.97
C VAL A 10 -40.54 -12.91 -25.48
N ILE A 11 -40.31 -12.86 -26.79
CA ILE A 11 -38.97 -13.07 -27.35
C ILE A 11 -38.03 -11.94 -26.90
N VAL A 12 -38.46 -10.68 -26.94
CA VAL A 12 -37.66 -9.52 -26.49
C VAL A 12 -37.33 -9.62 -25.01
N SER A 13 -38.27 -10.01 -24.15
CA SER A 13 -38.02 -10.13 -22.71
C SER A 13 -37.01 -11.23 -22.36
N ILE A 14 -37.04 -12.36 -23.08
CA ILE A 14 -36.02 -13.42 -22.95
C ILE A 14 -34.64 -12.88 -23.36
N LEU A 15 -34.55 -12.20 -24.50
CA LEU A 15 -33.28 -11.63 -24.98
C LEU A 15 -32.72 -10.59 -24.02
N VAL A 16 -33.55 -9.69 -23.48
CA VAL A 16 -33.14 -8.69 -22.48
C VAL A 16 -32.66 -9.35 -21.19
N SER A 17 -33.31 -10.43 -20.74
CA SER A 17 -32.89 -11.14 -19.53
C SER A 17 -31.50 -11.78 -19.67
N MET A 18 -31.21 -12.38 -20.83
CA MET A 18 -29.90 -12.96 -21.14
C MET A 18 -28.82 -11.88 -21.25
N LEU A 19 -29.17 -10.74 -21.85
CA LEU A 19 -28.28 -9.58 -21.98
C LEU A 19 -27.92 -8.99 -20.61
N TYR A 20 -28.89 -8.89 -19.70
CA TYR A 20 -28.65 -8.44 -18.32
C TYR A 20 -27.74 -9.39 -17.55
N SER A 21 -27.95 -10.71 -17.67
CA SER A 21 -27.11 -11.71 -16.98
C SER A 21 -25.66 -11.72 -17.46
N TYR A 22 -25.40 -11.38 -18.73
CA TYR A 22 -24.07 -11.37 -19.31
C TYR A 22 -23.33 -10.03 -19.11
N PHE A 23 -24.01 -8.91 -19.39
CA PHE A 23 -23.38 -7.59 -19.31
C PHE A 23 -23.46 -6.95 -17.93
N GLY A 24 -24.40 -7.35 -17.07
CA GLY A 24 -24.51 -6.83 -15.71
C GLY A 24 -23.23 -7.06 -14.90
N THR A 25 -22.72 -8.30 -14.90
CA THR A 25 -21.48 -8.64 -14.18
C THR A 25 -20.24 -8.00 -14.79
N ALA A 26 -20.18 -7.88 -16.13
CA ALA A 26 -19.04 -7.28 -16.83
C ALA A 26 -18.92 -5.78 -16.54
N ILE A 27 -20.05 -5.06 -16.52
CA ILE A 27 -20.07 -3.61 -16.25
C ILE A 27 -19.75 -3.35 -14.77
N THR A 28 -20.35 -4.12 -13.85
CA THR A 28 -20.14 -3.90 -12.41
C THR A 28 -18.72 -4.25 -11.96
N ARG A 29 -18.12 -5.34 -12.47
CA ARG A 29 -16.75 -5.73 -12.09
C ARG A 29 -15.65 -4.89 -12.76
N SER A 30 -15.95 -4.15 -13.83
CA SER A 30 -14.96 -3.29 -14.50
C SER A 30 -14.50 -2.12 -13.63
N ALA A 31 -15.28 -1.69 -12.65
CA ALA A 31 -14.92 -0.59 -11.75
C ALA A 31 -13.98 -1.01 -10.60
N GLU A 32 -13.95 -2.28 -10.24
CA GLU A 32 -13.07 -2.81 -9.19
C GLU A 32 -11.58 -2.62 -9.47
N PRO A 33 -11.03 -2.97 -10.66
CA PRO A 33 -9.60 -2.77 -10.94
C PRO A 33 -9.22 -1.28 -10.95
N LEU A 34 -10.11 -0.40 -11.41
CA LEU A 34 -9.90 1.05 -11.39
C LEU A 34 -9.79 1.58 -9.96
N SER A 35 -10.67 1.15 -9.06
CA SER A 35 -10.61 1.54 -7.65
C SER A 35 -9.37 1.01 -6.95
N ARG A 36 -9.00 -0.26 -7.18
CA ARG A 36 -7.77 -0.86 -6.64
C ARG A 36 -6.52 -0.14 -7.14
N MET A 37 -6.45 0.18 -8.43
CA MET A 37 -5.33 0.94 -9.00
C MET A 37 -5.19 2.32 -8.33
N GLY A 38 -6.31 3.02 -8.08
CA GLY A 38 -6.28 4.30 -7.37
C GLY A 38 -5.69 4.17 -5.95
N ASN A 39 -6.08 3.14 -5.21
CA ASN A 39 -5.59 2.88 -3.85
C ASN A 39 -4.11 2.45 -3.82
N ALA A 40 -3.68 1.65 -4.79
CA ALA A 40 -2.28 1.24 -4.92
C ALA A 40 -1.38 2.43 -5.27
N LEU A 41 -1.81 3.30 -6.21
CA LEU A 41 -1.07 4.51 -6.56
C LEU A 41 -1.01 5.52 -5.41
N ALA A 42 -2.09 5.64 -4.62
CA ALA A 42 -2.09 6.48 -3.43
C ALA A 42 -1.06 5.97 -2.39
N LEU A 43 -1.01 4.66 -2.15
CA LEU A 43 -0.04 4.05 -1.25
C LEU A 43 1.40 4.19 -1.76
N GLN A 44 1.60 4.05 -3.07
CA GLN A 44 2.90 4.26 -3.70
C GLN A 44 3.37 5.71 -3.53
N ARG A 45 2.50 6.70 -3.76
CA ARG A 45 2.82 8.12 -3.53
C ARG A 45 3.22 8.41 -2.09
N VAL A 46 2.56 7.78 -1.12
CA VAL A 46 2.97 7.91 0.30
C VAL A 46 4.42 7.45 0.48
N MET A 47 4.78 6.29 -0.06
CA MET A 47 6.13 5.76 0.06
C MET A 47 7.17 6.55 -0.75
N GLU A 48 6.80 7.09 -1.90
CA GLU A 48 7.63 8.03 -2.65
C GLU A 48 7.89 9.31 -1.86
N ASN A 49 6.87 9.88 -1.20
CA ASN A 49 7.02 11.06 -0.35
C ASN A 49 7.90 10.80 0.87
N ILE A 50 7.74 9.64 1.54
CA ILE A 50 8.63 9.22 2.64
C ILE A 50 10.07 9.07 2.13
N THR A 51 10.26 8.45 0.97
CA THR A 51 11.58 8.28 0.36
C THR A 51 12.19 9.61 -0.08
N ALA A 52 11.38 10.55 -0.56
CA ALA A 52 11.81 11.90 -0.89
C ALA A 52 12.27 12.66 0.36
N ASP A 53 11.57 12.52 1.48
CA ASP A 53 11.98 13.11 2.75
C ASP A 53 13.26 12.45 3.30
N TYR A 54 13.37 11.13 3.22
CA TYR A 54 14.63 10.40 3.49
C TYR A 54 15.80 11.00 2.67
N ARG A 55 15.62 11.18 1.35
CA ARG A 55 16.65 11.76 0.47
C ARG A 55 16.94 13.22 0.79
N SER A 56 15.92 13.99 1.17
CA SER A 56 16.08 15.39 1.57
C SER A 56 16.89 15.50 2.86
N LEU A 57 16.56 14.70 3.87
CA LEU A 57 17.29 14.61 5.13
C LEU A 57 18.74 14.17 4.92
N TYR A 58 18.97 13.21 4.01
CA TYR A 58 20.32 12.77 3.64
C TYR A 58 21.15 13.90 3.02
N ASN A 59 20.57 14.64 2.07
CA ASN A 59 21.27 15.72 1.35
C ASN A 59 21.44 17.02 2.16
N ALA A 60 20.51 17.32 3.07
CA ALA A 60 20.56 18.52 3.91
C ALA A 60 21.60 18.42 5.05
N SER A 61 22.03 17.20 5.38
CA SER A 61 22.86 16.95 6.56
C SER A 61 24.35 17.05 6.23
N THR A 62 24.92 18.24 6.41
CA THR A 62 26.38 18.42 6.35
C THR A 62 27.12 17.68 7.49
N ARG A 63 26.45 17.15 8.54
CA ARG A 63 27.11 16.38 9.61
C ARG A 63 26.33 15.28 10.35
N GLN A 64 25.01 15.10 10.20
CA GLN A 64 24.32 14.05 10.96
C GLN A 64 22.94 13.76 10.38
N TYR A 65 22.90 12.93 9.34
CA TYR A 65 21.66 12.26 8.95
C TYR A 65 21.31 11.24 10.05
N ASP A 66 20.06 11.17 10.48
CA ASP A 66 19.62 10.26 11.54
C ASP A 66 18.27 9.64 11.16
N LEU A 67 18.23 8.31 11.03
CA LEU A 67 17.00 7.54 10.77
C LEU A 67 15.94 7.80 11.85
N ALA A 68 16.33 8.19 13.07
CA ALA A 68 15.38 8.50 14.13
C ALA A 68 14.46 9.69 13.80
N THR A 69 14.98 10.68 13.05
CA THR A 69 14.16 11.82 12.61
C THR A 69 13.09 11.34 11.61
N LEU A 70 13.49 10.52 10.64
CA LEU A 70 12.54 9.93 9.69
C LEU A 70 11.52 9.02 10.39
N ALA A 71 11.98 8.15 11.29
CA ALA A 71 11.13 7.25 12.06
C ALA A 71 10.11 8.00 12.93
N THR A 72 10.45 9.21 13.40
CA THR A 72 9.53 10.09 14.13
C THR A 72 8.49 10.70 13.20
N ARG A 73 8.89 11.17 12.01
CA ARG A 73 7.98 11.79 11.03
C ARG A 73 6.99 10.81 10.41
N ILE A 74 7.38 9.54 10.24
CA ILE A 74 6.48 8.47 9.77
C ILE A 74 5.40 8.14 10.82
N GLY A 75 5.67 8.40 12.10
CA GLY A 75 4.74 8.13 13.19
C GLY A 75 4.93 6.78 13.89
N ALA A 76 4.04 6.46 14.82
CA ALA A 76 4.13 5.25 15.64
C ALA A 76 3.51 4.03 14.93
N GLU A 77 4.02 2.84 15.23
CA GLU A 77 3.43 1.59 14.75
C GLU A 77 2.00 1.40 15.25
N GLY A 78 1.16 0.76 14.44
CA GLY A 78 -0.24 0.53 14.73
C GLY A 78 -1.12 1.78 14.64
N THR A 79 -0.57 2.94 14.25
CA THR A 79 -1.33 4.19 14.15
C THR A 79 -1.65 4.56 12.70
N SER A 80 -2.81 5.19 12.51
CA SER A 80 -3.19 5.82 11.26
C SER A 80 -2.62 7.24 11.21
N GLN A 81 -2.00 7.57 10.09
CA GLN A 81 -1.34 8.83 9.81
C GLN A 81 -2.13 9.59 8.74
N ASN A 82 -2.25 10.90 8.93
CA ASN A 82 -2.73 11.84 7.92
C ASN A 82 -1.78 13.03 7.92
N THR A 83 -0.69 12.88 7.17
CA THR A 83 0.45 13.79 7.19
C THR A 83 0.71 14.35 5.80
N ASN A 84 1.77 15.14 5.65
CA ASN A 84 2.24 15.63 4.35
C ASN A 84 2.62 14.49 3.38
N TYR A 85 2.88 13.28 3.86
CA TYR A 85 3.12 12.12 2.99
C TYR A 85 1.82 11.57 2.39
N GLY A 86 0.67 11.83 3.02
CA GLY A 86 -0.65 11.32 2.67
C GLY A 86 -1.32 10.57 3.82
N GLN A 87 -2.39 9.83 3.50
CA GLN A 87 -3.12 9.00 4.44
C GLN A 87 -2.65 7.54 4.36
N TYR A 88 -2.20 6.98 5.48
CA TYR A 88 -1.72 5.60 5.57
C TYR A 88 -1.77 5.10 7.02
N ALA A 89 -1.60 3.81 7.25
CA ALA A 89 -1.38 3.25 8.59
C ALA A 89 -0.01 2.59 8.66
N VAL A 90 0.71 2.80 9.76
CA VAL A 90 2.01 2.15 10.00
C VAL A 90 1.76 0.77 10.57
N VAL A 91 2.20 -0.28 9.86
CA VAL A 91 2.06 -1.68 10.29
C VAL A 91 3.29 -2.14 11.05
N GLU A 92 4.46 -1.86 10.49
CA GLU A 92 5.75 -2.26 11.04
C GLU A 92 6.73 -1.11 10.84
N LYS A 93 7.54 -0.79 11.85
CA LYS A 93 8.53 0.29 11.85
C LYS A 93 9.63 -0.01 12.85
N HIS A 94 10.42 -1.03 12.55
CA HIS A 94 11.50 -1.48 13.42
C HIS A 94 12.86 -1.18 12.81
N TYR A 95 13.83 -0.90 13.69
CA TYR A 95 15.22 -1.03 13.31
C TYR A 95 15.57 -2.51 13.24
N ILE A 96 16.29 -2.91 12.20
CA ILE A 96 16.66 -4.31 11.99
C ILE A 96 18.17 -4.49 11.98
N LYS A 97 18.62 -5.69 12.32
CA LYS A 97 19.99 -6.16 12.14
C LYS A 97 19.99 -7.58 11.59
N TYR A 98 21.08 -7.93 10.93
CA TYR A 98 21.30 -9.28 10.45
C TYR A 98 22.29 -9.96 11.40
N ASP A 99 21.82 -11.00 12.10
CA ASP A 99 22.65 -11.73 13.06
C ASP A 99 23.27 -12.97 12.37
N PRO A 100 24.61 -13.03 12.21
CA PRO A 100 25.28 -14.16 11.58
C PRO A 100 25.34 -15.41 12.47
N SER A 101 24.96 -15.31 13.75
CA SER A 101 24.97 -16.44 14.69
C SER A 101 23.72 -17.34 14.57
N LEU A 102 22.69 -16.90 13.84
CA LEU A 102 21.48 -17.67 13.60
C LEU A 102 21.64 -18.57 12.35
N PRO A 103 21.18 -19.84 12.38
CA PRO A 103 21.31 -20.76 11.25
C PRO A 103 20.40 -20.37 10.06
N GLY A 104 20.99 -20.32 8.86
CA GLY A 104 20.37 -19.81 7.64
C GLY A 104 20.85 -18.37 7.34
N VAL A 105 20.94 -17.99 6.07
CA VAL A 105 21.41 -16.68 5.57
C VAL A 105 21.05 -15.56 6.57
N ALA A 106 22.06 -15.00 7.25
CA ALA A 106 21.98 -14.07 8.38
C ALA A 106 20.55 -13.61 8.72
N ALA A 107 19.93 -14.18 9.74
CA ALA A 107 18.52 -13.94 10.01
C ALA A 107 18.27 -12.48 10.44
N GLU A 108 17.26 -11.86 9.82
CA GLU A 108 16.76 -10.53 10.21
C GLU A 108 16.20 -10.60 11.63
N THR A 109 16.66 -9.72 12.50
CA THR A 109 16.16 -9.56 13.87
C THR A 109 15.94 -8.08 14.17
N VAL A 110 15.07 -7.78 15.13
CA VAL A 110 14.88 -6.40 15.60
C VAL A 110 16.15 -5.95 16.34
N ALA A 111 16.66 -4.78 15.98
CA ALA A 111 17.81 -4.17 16.65
C ALA A 111 17.41 -3.71 18.06
N ALA A 112 18.16 -4.13 19.07
CA ALA A 112 17.97 -3.69 20.45
C ALA A 112 18.49 -2.26 20.65
N SER A 113 18.16 -1.64 21.78
CA SER A 113 18.53 -0.24 22.07
C SER A 113 20.05 0.03 22.13
N GLY A 114 20.89 -1.00 22.17
CA GLY A 114 22.35 -0.89 22.13
C GLY A 114 22.98 -1.29 20.79
N ASP A 115 22.17 -1.76 19.83
CA ASP A 115 22.62 -2.14 18.49
C ASP A 115 22.66 -0.90 17.56
N PRO A 116 23.49 -0.92 16.51
CA PRO A 116 23.51 0.16 15.52
C PRO A 116 22.16 0.30 14.81
N GLN A 117 21.56 1.49 14.90
CA GLN A 117 20.25 1.82 14.31
C GLN A 117 20.37 2.27 12.84
N ASN A 118 21.11 1.50 12.05
CA ASN A 118 21.50 1.89 10.69
C ASN A 118 20.55 1.37 9.61
N LEU A 119 19.59 0.51 9.97
CA LEU A 119 18.61 -0.06 9.05
C LEU A 119 17.21 0.09 9.66
N LEU A 120 16.35 0.85 9.00
CA LEU A 120 14.96 1.05 9.38
C LEU A 120 14.06 0.38 8.34
N LYS A 121 13.33 -0.65 8.79
CA LYS A 121 12.28 -1.29 7.99
C LYS A 121 10.96 -0.61 8.28
N VAL A 122 10.26 -0.23 7.22
CA VAL A 122 8.97 0.47 7.33
C VAL A 122 7.96 -0.22 6.43
N THR A 123 6.86 -0.65 7.02
CA THR A 123 5.69 -1.19 6.33
C THR A 123 4.49 -0.31 6.59
N VAL A 124 3.90 0.22 5.52
CA VAL A 124 2.69 1.03 5.56
C VAL A 124 1.54 0.31 4.89
N LYS A 125 0.30 0.67 5.25
CA LYS A 125 -0.93 0.07 4.72
C LYS A 125 -1.92 1.14 4.30
N ASN A 126 -2.67 0.88 3.23
CA ASN A 126 -3.78 1.74 2.82
C ASN A 126 -5.12 1.33 3.48
N THR A 127 -6.19 2.06 3.15
CA THR A 127 -7.54 1.85 3.70
C THR A 127 -8.19 0.53 3.27
N ILE A 128 -7.74 -0.06 2.16
CA ILE A 128 -8.24 -1.35 1.65
C ILE A 128 -7.38 -2.55 2.09
N GLY A 129 -6.31 -2.30 2.85
CA GLY A 129 -5.48 -3.34 3.47
C GLY A 129 -4.24 -3.75 2.68
N GLU A 130 -3.93 -3.11 1.56
CA GLU A 130 -2.67 -3.35 0.83
C GLU A 130 -1.50 -2.76 1.59
N THR A 131 -0.38 -3.49 1.62
CA THR A 131 0.82 -3.12 2.36
C THR A 131 2.00 -2.88 1.43
N LEU A 132 2.84 -1.91 1.76
CA LEU A 132 4.09 -1.64 1.07
C LEU A 132 5.23 -1.52 2.08
N THR A 133 6.32 -2.26 1.85
CA THR A 133 7.49 -2.30 2.72
C THR A 133 8.70 -1.71 2.00
N LEU A 134 9.44 -0.82 2.67
CA LEU A 134 10.75 -0.36 2.23
C LEU A 134 11.76 -0.45 3.37
N LEU A 135 13.03 -0.59 2.99
CA LEU A 135 14.17 -0.56 3.87
C LEU A 135 14.96 0.72 3.63
N PHE A 136 15.19 1.47 4.69
CA PHE A 136 16.04 2.65 4.69
C PHE A 136 17.34 2.33 5.42
N SER A 137 18.48 2.65 4.81
CA SER A 137 19.80 2.39 5.39
C SER A 137 20.55 3.68 5.66
N GLN A 138 21.46 3.63 6.61
CA GLN A 138 22.45 4.67 6.87
C GLN A 138 23.83 4.08 6.60
N SER A 139 24.50 4.60 5.57
CA SER A 139 25.88 4.28 5.21
C SER A 139 26.84 5.36 5.68
#